data_AF-A0A9E2KHI7-F1
#
_entry.id   AF-A0A9E2KHI7-F1
#
_cell.length_a   1.000
_cell.length_b   1.000
_cell.length_c   1.000
_cell.angle_alpha   90.00
_cell.angle_beta   90.00
_cell.angle_gamma   90.00
#
_symmetry.space_group_name_H-M   'P 1'
#
loop_
_entity.id
_entity.type
_entity.pdbx_description
1 polymer ?
#
loop_
_entity_poly.entity_id
_entity_poly.type
_entity_poly.pdbx_seq_one_letter_code
_entity_poly.pdbx_strand_id
1 'polypeptide(L)'
;MKTLVMSLVIAVAGLSNTALAGNAAQQRFAYNTEETGNAEIQYVYKVSADGQYLSHHLKYRCTYDGHRRLLMKEILRWDDASAKYCPVYALRYAYEGGAVTVECA
;
A
#
# COMPACT_ATOMS: atom_id res chain seq x y z
N MET A 1 -25.62 -9.86 25.59
CA MET A 1 -24.54 -10.08 24.60
C MET A 1 -23.42 -9.10 24.93
N LYS A 2 -22.21 -9.59 25.20
CA LYS A 2 -21.07 -8.74 25.60
C LYS A 2 -20.49 -8.11 24.33
N THR A 3 -20.66 -6.80 24.16
CA THR A 3 -20.08 -6.05 23.04
C THR A 3 -18.57 -6.01 23.17
N LEU A 4 -17.87 -6.56 22.18
CA LEU A 4 -16.43 -6.39 22.00
C LEU A 4 -16.18 -5.01 21.40
N VAL A 5 -15.70 -4.08 22.22
CA VAL A 5 -15.23 -2.77 21.75
C VAL A 5 -13.84 -2.98 21.15
N MET A 6 -13.78 -3.03 19.82
CA MET A 6 -12.53 -2.98 19.06
C MET A 6 -12.13 -1.51 18.91
N SER A 7 -11.24 -1.05 19.78
CA SER A 7 -10.64 0.29 19.68
C SER A 7 -9.69 0.32 18.48
N LEU A 8 -10.10 0.98 17.39
CA LEU A 8 -9.27 1.21 16.22
C LEU A 8 -8.22 2.29 16.54
N VAL A 9 -6.98 1.87 16.78
CA VAL A 9 -5.84 2.79 16.89
C VAL A 9 -5.35 3.08 15.48
N ILE A 10 -5.73 4.23 14.93
CA ILE A 10 -5.26 4.70 13.62
C ILE A 10 -3.90 5.38 13.84
N ALA A 11 -2.80 4.66 13.61
CA ALA A 11 -1.50 5.29 13.43
C ALA A 11 -1.50 5.97 12.05
N VAL A 12 -1.86 7.24 11.99
CA VAL A 12 -1.79 8.05 10.76
C VAL A 12 -0.31 8.36 10.49
N ALA A 13 0.39 7.46 9.80
CA ALA A 13 1.66 7.77 9.16
C ALA A 13 1.40 7.98 7.66
N GLY A 14 1.29 9.25 7.24
CA GLY A 14 1.28 9.64 5.83
C GLY A 14 0.02 10.38 5.35
N LEU A 15 -0.29 11.55 5.93
CA LEU A 15 -1.06 12.57 5.22
C LEU A 15 -0.09 13.40 4.35
N SER A 16 0.07 13.03 3.09
CA SER A 16 0.56 13.96 2.07
C SER A 16 -0.35 13.90 0.85
N ASN A 17 -1.32 14.81 0.82
CA ASN A 17 -1.83 15.45 -0.38
C ASN A 17 -2.41 16.81 0.04
N THR A 18 -1.50 17.77 0.26
CA THR A 18 -1.84 19.20 0.30
C THR A 18 -2.06 19.69 -1.13
N ALA A 19 -3.31 19.92 -1.54
CA ALA A 19 -3.74 21.09 -2.34
C ALA A 19 -5.21 20.96 -2.80
N LEU A 20 -6.05 21.83 -2.23
CA LEU A 20 -6.97 22.74 -2.94
C LEU A 20 -8.04 22.14 -3.89
N ALA A 21 -9.29 22.23 -3.41
CA ALA A 21 -10.45 22.81 -4.08
C ALA A 21 -10.81 22.38 -5.52
N GLY A 22 -12.00 21.77 -5.63
CA GLY A 22 -12.91 22.02 -6.74
C GLY A 22 -12.69 21.15 -7.98
N ASN A 23 -13.05 19.87 -7.91
CA ASN A 23 -13.76 19.16 -8.97
C ASN A 23 -14.19 17.77 -8.47
N ALA A 24 -15.45 17.41 -8.73
CA ALA A 24 -16.00 16.10 -8.44
C ALA A 24 -15.19 14.99 -9.16
N ALA A 25 -15.06 13.84 -8.49
CA ALA A 25 -14.53 12.57 -9.01
C ALA A 25 -12.99 12.37 -9.08
N GLN A 26 -12.18 13.05 -8.26
CA GLN A 26 -10.82 12.53 -8.00
C GLN A 26 -10.90 11.28 -7.14
N GLN A 27 -10.43 10.12 -7.65
CA GLN A 27 -10.29 8.92 -6.83
C GLN A 27 -9.31 9.22 -5.69
N ARG A 28 -9.81 9.10 -4.46
CA ARG A 28 -9.04 9.33 -3.24
C ARG A 28 -8.53 7.99 -2.72
N PHE A 29 -7.28 7.97 -2.30
CA PHE A 29 -6.65 6.79 -1.71
C PHE A 29 -6.20 7.08 -0.28
N ALA A 30 -6.27 6.05 0.57
CA ALA A 30 -5.67 6.04 1.90
C ALA A 30 -4.60 4.94 1.96
N TYR A 31 -3.58 5.15 2.78
CA TYR A 31 -2.40 4.29 2.85
C TYR A 31 -2.17 3.87 4.29
N ASN A 32 -1.80 2.61 4.50
CA ASN A 32 -1.29 2.10 5.77
C ASN A 32 -0.02 1.31 5.51
N THR A 33 1.06 1.63 6.23
CA THR A 33 2.37 0.99 6.05
C THR A 33 2.77 0.29 7.34
N GLU A 34 3.15 -0.98 7.20
CA GLU A 34 3.70 -1.82 8.26
C GLU A 34 5.15 -2.14 7.89
N GLU A 35 6.12 -1.69 8.70
CA GLU A 35 7.55 -2.01 8.50
C GLU A 35 8.00 -3.12 9.45
N THR A 36 8.84 -4.04 8.97
CA THR A 36 9.47 -5.09 9.78
C THR A 36 10.89 -5.34 9.28
N GLY A 37 11.88 -4.76 9.96
CA GLY A 37 13.28 -4.87 9.58
C GLY A 37 13.53 -4.33 8.16
N ASN A 38 13.97 -5.21 7.26
CA ASN A 38 14.21 -4.89 5.85
C ASN A 38 13.02 -5.23 4.94
N ALA A 39 11.82 -5.40 5.49
CA ALA A 39 10.59 -5.61 4.74
C ALA A 39 9.54 -4.57 5.11
N GLU A 40 8.68 -4.25 4.15
CA GLU A 40 7.57 -3.31 4.33
C GLU A 40 6.33 -3.88 3.62
N ILE A 41 5.18 -3.75 4.28
CA ILE A 41 3.87 -4.03 3.70
C ILE A 41 3.10 -2.71 3.64
N GLN A 42 2.66 -2.32 2.44
CA GLN A 42 1.80 -1.16 2.27
C GLN A 42 0.42 -1.59 1.77
N TYR A 43 -0.62 -1.16 2.46
CA TYR A 43 -2.02 -1.30 2.04
C TYR A 43 -2.50 -0.01 1.40
N VAL A 44 -3.17 -0.13 0.26
CA VAL A 44 -3.83 0.96 -0.43
C VAL A 44 -5.33 0.71 -0.42
N TYR A 45 -6.08 1.70 0.02
CA TYR A 45 -7.54 1.68 0.09
C TYR A 45 -8.12 2.74 -0.83
N LYS A 46 -9.23 2.43 -1.50
CA LYS A 46 -10.08 3.45 -2.12
C LYS A 46 -10.93 4.09 -1.03
N VAL A 47 -11.01 5.41 -1.05
CA VAL A 47 -11.85 6.20 -0.15
C VAL A 47 -13.18 6.49 -0.84
N SER A 48 -14.29 6.28 -0.14
CA SER A 48 -15.63 6.62 -0.64
C SER A 48 -15.77 8.13 -0.92
N ALA A 49 -16.73 8.50 -1.76
CA ALA A 49 -16.96 9.89 -2.14
C ALA A 49 -17.28 10.80 -0.94
N ASP A 50 -17.98 10.26 0.07
CA ASP A 50 -18.28 10.94 1.34
C ASP A 50 -17.11 10.93 2.33
N GLY A 51 -16.02 10.23 2.03
CA GLY A 51 -14.83 10.13 2.88
C GLY A 51 -14.98 9.26 4.13
N GLN A 52 -16.11 8.58 4.32
CA GLN A 52 -16.40 7.83 5.55
C GLN A 52 -15.92 6.38 5.53
N TYR A 53 -15.75 5.81 4.33
CA TYR A 53 -15.48 4.38 4.16
C TYR A 53 -14.21 4.13 3.34
N LEU A 54 -13.53 3.04 3.70
CA LEU A 54 -12.36 2.52 3.00
C LEU A 54 -12.67 1.13 2.44
N SER A 55 -12.39 0.92 1.16
CA SER A 55 -12.44 -0.40 0.54
C SER A 55 -11.04 -0.83 0.09
N HIS A 56 -10.69 -2.10 0.29
CA HIS A 56 -9.42 -2.68 -0.15
C HIS A 56 -9.17 -2.42 -1.65
N HIS A 57 -7.91 -2.17 -2.01
CA HIS A 57 -7.55 -1.97 -3.42
C HIS A 57 -6.26 -2.70 -3.80
N LEU A 58 -5.12 -2.24 -3.30
CA LEU A 58 -3.82 -2.84 -3.57
C LEU A 58 -3.10 -3.14 -2.26
N LYS A 59 -2.17 -4.08 -2.34
CA LYS A 59 -1.20 -4.37 -1.29
C LYS A 59 0.17 -4.51 -1.94
N TYR A 60 1.15 -3.81 -1.40
CA TYR A 60 2.55 -3.97 -1.81
C TYR A 60 3.31 -4.72 -0.73
N ARG A 61 4.15 -5.66 -1.14
CA ARG A 61 5.17 -6.26 -0.28
C ARG A 61 6.53 -5.87 -0.83
N CYS A 62 7.25 -5.06 -0.06
CA CYS A 62 8.56 -4.53 -0.42
C CYS A 62 9.63 -5.19 0.44
N THR A 63 10.77 -5.49 -0.15
CA THR A 63 11.98 -5.90 0.57
C THR A 63 13.14 -4.99 0.19
N TYR A 64 14.06 -4.81 1.12
CA TYR A 64 15.18 -3.88 1.00
C TYR A 64 16.51 -4.57 1.28
N ASP A 65 17.59 -4.04 0.72
CA ASP A 65 18.95 -4.45 1.06
C ASP A 65 19.44 -3.78 2.36
N GLY A 66 20.67 -4.11 2.78
CA GLY A 66 21.28 -3.52 3.98
C GLY A 66 21.49 -2.00 3.93
N HIS A 67 21.36 -1.39 2.75
CA HIS A 67 21.45 0.07 2.54
C HIS A 67 20.06 0.72 2.36
N ARG A 68 18.96 0.03 2.70
CA ARG A 68 17.57 0.52 2.53
C ARG A 68 17.20 0.80 1.06
N ARG A 69 17.86 0.15 0.09
CA ARG A 69 17.46 0.21 -1.33
C ARG A 69 16.46 -0.90 -1.64
N LEU A 70 15.45 -0.60 -2.45
CA LEU A 70 14.38 -1.55 -2.80
C LEU A 70 14.96 -2.72 -3.60
N LEU A 71 14.77 -3.96 -3.14
CA LEU A 71 15.16 -5.18 -3.86
C LEU A 71 14.00 -5.80 -4.63
N MET A 72 12.82 -5.82 -4.01
CA MET A 72 11.62 -6.37 -4.62
C MET A 72 10.41 -5.57 -4.18
N LYS A 73 9.49 -5.33 -5.12
CA LYS A 73 8.14 -4.85 -4.85
C LYS A 73 7.16 -5.80 -5.51
N GLU A 74 6.48 -6.60 -4.72
CA GLU A 74 5.40 -7.47 -5.17
C GLU A 74 4.06 -6.71 -5.08
N ILE A 75 3.28 -6.75 -6.16
CA ILE A 75 1.99 -6.08 -6.27
C ILE A 75 0.91 -7.14 -6.15
N LEU A 76 0.02 -6.95 -5.17
CA LEU A 76 -1.20 -7.73 -5.01
C LEU A 76 -2.42 -6.84 -5.19
N ARG A 77 -3.46 -7.38 -5.82
CA ARG A 77 -4.75 -6.72 -5.99
C ARG A 77 -5.80 -7.43 -5.16
N TRP A 78 -6.67 -6.65 -4.53
CA TRP A 78 -7.84 -7.19 -3.85
C TRP A 78 -8.80 -7.81 -4.88
N ASP A 79 -9.18 -9.06 -4.63
CA ASP A 79 -10.24 -9.75 -5.35
C ASP A 79 -11.48 -9.81 -4.46
N ASP A 80 -12.53 -9.09 -4.86
CA ASP A 80 -13.78 -9.00 -4.13
C ASP A 80 -14.52 -10.34 -4.06
N ALA A 81 -14.36 -11.21 -5.06
CA ALA A 81 -15.03 -12.51 -5.08
C ALA A 81 -14.47 -13.48 -4.03
N SER A 82 -13.14 -13.55 -3.90
CA SER A 82 -12.48 -14.41 -2.92
C SER A 82 -12.18 -13.73 -1.58
N ALA A 83 -12.43 -12.42 -1.47
CA ALA A 83 -12.11 -11.57 -0.32
C ALA A 83 -10.64 -11.69 0.11
N LYS A 84 -9.73 -11.69 -0.87
CA LYS A 84 -8.28 -11.88 -0.65
C LYS A 84 -7.44 -11.01 -1.58
N TYR A 85 -6.20 -10.76 -1.17
CA TYR A 85 -5.20 -10.15 -2.03
C TYR A 85 -4.51 -11.22 -2.89
N CYS A 86 -4.63 -11.09 -4.20
CA CYS A 86 -4.05 -12.00 -5.19
C CYS A 86 -2.81 -11.37 -5.84
N PRO A 87 -1.69 -12.09 -5.97
CA PRO A 87 -0.51 -11.60 -6.69
C PRO A 87 -0.83 -11.25 -8.14
N VAL A 88 -0.26 -10.15 -8.63
CA VAL A 88 -0.41 -9.71 -10.03
C VAL A 88 0.92 -9.79 -10.76
N TYR A 89 1.95 -9.11 -10.25
CA TYR A 89 3.32 -9.14 -10.75
C TYR A 89 4.28 -8.66 -9.65
N ALA A 90 5.58 -8.87 -9.85
CA ALA A 90 6.63 -8.35 -8.99
C ALA A 90 7.68 -7.59 -9.81
N LEU A 91 8.18 -6.51 -9.22
CA LEU A 91 9.32 -5.76 -9.73
C LEU A 91 10.55 -6.13 -8.91
N ARG A 92 11.62 -6.58 -9.57
CA ARG A 92 12.91 -6.89 -8.96
C ARG A 92 13.93 -5.85 -9.38
N TYR A 93 14.72 -5.40 -8.43
CA TYR A 93 15.70 -4.34 -8.60
C TYR A 93 17.10 -4.90 -8.34
N ALA A 94 18.02 -4.64 -9.26
CA ALA A 94 19.43 -4.98 -9.14
C ALA A 94 20.28 -3.70 -9.25
N TYR A 95 21.34 -3.63 -8.46
CA TYR A 95 22.23 -2.48 -8.39
C TYR A 95 23.66 -2.92 -8.71
N GLU A 96 24.19 -2.54 -9.86
CA GLU A 96 25.53 -2.90 -10.31
C GLU A 96 26.20 -1.71 -11.00
N GLY A 97 27.45 -1.41 -10.63
CA GLY A 97 28.23 -0.34 -11.29
C GLY A 97 27.61 1.06 -11.24
N GLY A 98 26.71 1.34 -10.28
CA GLY A 98 25.96 2.60 -10.21
C GLY A 98 24.71 2.67 -11.10
N ALA A 99 24.42 1.62 -11.87
CA ALA A 99 23.19 1.47 -12.62
C ALA A 99 22.12 0.71 -11.80
N VAL A 100 20.85 0.90 -12.17
CA VAL A 100 19.71 0.16 -11.60
C VAL A 100 18.98 -0.56 -12.73
N THR A 101 18.84 -1.86 -12.61
CA THR A 101 18.05 -2.70 -13.53
C THR A 101 16.76 -3.09 -12.86
N VAL A 102 15.64 -3.03 -13.60
CA VAL A 102 14.32 -3.42 -13.12
C VAL A 102 13.74 -4.51 -14.01
N GLU A 103 13.42 -5.64 -13.40
CA GLU A 103 12.78 -6.77 -14.06
C GLU A 103 11.34 -6.92 -13.57
N CYS A 104 10.41 -7.10 -14.51
CA CYS A 104 9.02 -7.41 -14.20
C CYS A 104 8.80 -8.92 -14.38
N ALA A 105 8.25 -9.57 -13.36
CA ALA A 105 7.94 -10.99 -13.33
C ALA A 105 6.49 -11.26 -12.92
#